data_AF-A0A803TXE2-F1
#
_entry.id   AF-A0A803TXE2-F1
#
_cell.length_a   1.000
_cell.length_b   1.000
_cell.length_c   1.000
_cell.angle_alpha   90.00
_cell.angle_beta   90.00
_cell.angle_gamma   90.00
#
_symmetry.space_group_name_H-M   'P 1'
#
loop_
_entity.id
_entity.type
_entity.pdbx_description
1 polymer ?
#
loop_
_entity_poly.entity_id
_entity_poly.type
_entity_poly.pdbx_seq_one_letter_code
_entity_poly.pdbx_strand_id
1 'polypeptide(L)'
;MHLILRDFWWPKIRKDVEKYVNTCPVCQRSKIRREKPSGLLHPLPTPSRPWEIISTDFITDLPPSLGYTTILVVVDLFTKLAHFIPCDGLPTAKQTADLFLQHIFRLHGLPKSLVTDRGSQFTSRFCKALQQLLGIDSRLSSAHHPQTDGQTERTNATLEQYLRCYVNYQQDNWASLLPLSEFAYNNGVQASTKETPFFANYGFHPRFFPPVIETSEVPAAEDWLQELTAVQQLLLQQLDQAKEDYKRHADIHRQPGPEIKVGDRVLLSTRFLPSHRPCRKLDARFIGPYPVVAQLNPVTFKLQLPRSMCIHPVFHRSLLLPADGVRPDADRPAPTPVLVDGEEEFEVQDILDSR
;
A
#
# COMPACT_ATOMS: atom_id res chain seq x y z
N MET A 1 -16.45 35.99 1.19
CA MET A 1 -17.09 36.45 2.44
C MET A 1 -17.10 37.97 2.58
N HIS A 2 -15.96 38.64 2.40
CA HIS A 2 -15.83 40.10 2.57
C HIS A 2 -16.83 40.98 1.81
N LEU A 3 -17.26 40.59 0.60
CA LEU A 3 -18.17 41.41 -0.21
C LEU A 3 -19.61 41.43 0.33
N ILE A 4 -20.12 40.29 0.82
CA ILE A 4 -21.50 40.17 1.30
C ILE A 4 -21.69 40.88 2.66
N LEU A 5 -20.67 40.84 3.52
CA LEU A 5 -20.70 41.46 4.85
C LEU A 5 -20.61 42.99 4.84
N ARG A 6 -20.29 43.61 3.69
CA ARG A 6 -20.24 45.07 3.56
C ARG A 6 -21.62 45.70 3.48
N ASP A 7 -22.53 45.03 2.77
CA ASP A 7 -23.81 45.62 2.37
C ASP A 7 -25.01 44.90 3.01
N PHE A 8 -24.83 43.70 3.56
CA PHE A 8 -25.92 42.89 4.10
C PHE A 8 -25.57 42.21 5.43
N TRP A 9 -26.58 42.08 6.30
CA TRP A 9 -26.46 41.38 7.58
C TRP A 9 -27.71 40.59 7.93
N TRP A 10 -27.53 39.35 8.37
CA TRP A 10 -28.56 38.56 9.05
C TRP A 10 -27.93 37.46 9.94
N PRO A 11 -28.70 36.90 10.88
CA PRO A 11 -28.21 35.83 11.74
C PRO A 11 -27.76 34.61 10.94
N LYS A 12 -26.51 34.16 11.13
CA LYS A 12 -25.86 33.00 10.45
C LYS A 12 -25.45 33.20 8.98
N ILE A 13 -25.39 34.45 8.49
CA ILE A 13 -24.92 34.79 7.12
C ILE A 13 -23.66 34.05 6.66
N ARG A 14 -22.69 33.85 7.55
CA ARG A 14 -21.45 33.12 7.23
C ARG A 14 -21.70 31.65 6.94
N LYS A 15 -22.54 30.99 7.76
CA LYS A 15 -22.95 29.59 7.58
C LYS A 15 -23.78 29.42 6.31
N ASP A 16 -24.64 30.38 5.99
CA ASP A 16 -25.48 30.31 4.79
C ASP A 16 -24.65 30.49 3.52
N VAL A 17 -23.66 31.39 3.53
CA VAL A 17 -22.75 31.56 2.38
C VAL A 17 -21.80 30.38 2.24
N GLU A 18 -21.27 29.83 3.33
CA GLU A 18 -20.48 28.60 3.28
C GLU A 18 -21.30 27.43 2.75
N LYS A 19 -22.55 27.29 3.21
CA LYS A 19 -23.49 26.30 2.71
C LYS A 19 -23.72 26.50 1.22
N TYR A 20 -24.04 27.71 0.78
CA TYR A 20 -24.25 28.05 -0.63
C TYR A 20 -23.04 27.75 -1.51
N VAL A 21 -21.82 28.13 -1.10
CA VAL A 21 -20.59 27.87 -1.86
C VAL A 21 -20.25 26.37 -1.87
N ASN A 22 -20.47 25.68 -0.74
CA ASN A 22 -20.25 24.24 -0.64
C ASN A 22 -21.30 23.43 -1.38
N THR A 23 -22.50 23.95 -1.63
CA THR A 23 -23.55 23.30 -2.44
C THR A 23 -23.62 23.80 -3.88
N CYS A 24 -22.89 24.87 -4.23
CA CYS A 24 -22.91 25.46 -5.57
C CYS A 24 -22.27 24.49 -6.59
N PRO A 25 -23.02 24.04 -7.62
CA PRO A 25 -22.53 23.05 -8.59
C PRO A 25 -21.31 23.53 -9.38
N VAL A 26 -21.27 24.82 -9.73
CA VAL A 26 -20.14 25.42 -10.48
C VAL A 26 -18.89 25.50 -9.59
N CYS A 27 -19.03 25.87 -8.32
CA CYS A 27 -17.93 25.94 -7.35
C CYS A 27 -17.38 24.57 -6.95
N GLN A 28 -18.25 23.56 -6.76
CA GLN A 28 -17.83 22.19 -6.45
C GLN A 28 -17.05 21.53 -7.60
N ARG A 29 -17.38 21.89 -8.85
CA ARG A 29 -16.80 21.33 -10.08
C ARG A 29 -15.47 21.98 -10.49
N SER A 30 -15.32 23.28 -10.24
CA SER A 30 -14.17 24.07 -10.72
C SER A 30 -13.01 24.19 -9.73
N LYS A 31 -13.23 23.90 -8.43
CA LYS A 31 -12.16 23.96 -7.42
C LYS A 31 -11.29 22.69 -7.42
N ILE A 32 -9.98 22.86 -7.51
CA ILE A 32 -8.98 21.80 -7.27
C ILE A 32 -9.11 21.36 -5.82
N ARG A 33 -9.53 20.11 -5.58
CA ARG A 33 -9.49 19.52 -4.25
C ARG A 33 -8.14 18.85 -4.05
N ARG A 34 -7.39 19.29 -3.02
CA ARG A 34 -6.13 18.70 -2.57
C ARG A 34 -6.36 17.40 -1.81
N GLU A 35 -7.23 16.54 -2.35
CA GLU A 35 -7.51 15.23 -1.80
C GLU A 35 -6.65 14.20 -2.51
N LYS A 36 -6.32 13.19 -1.72
CA LYS A 36 -5.31 12.18 -1.98
C LYS A 36 -5.89 11.23 -3.10
N PRO A 37 -5.09 10.43 -3.84
CA PRO A 37 -5.53 9.74 -5.06
C PRO A 37 -6.69 8.74 -4.87
N SER A 38 -7.47 8.50 -5.93
CA SER A 38 -8.63 7.61 -5.97
C SER A 38 -8.28 6.21 -6.45
N GLY A 39 -8.91 5.18 -5.86
CA GLY A 39 -8.65 3.76 -6.12
C GLY A 39 -8.30 3.03 -4.83
N LEU A 40 -9.20 2.16 -4.35
CA LEU A 40 -8.87 1.29 -3.21
C LEU A 40 -7.83 0.28 -3.63
N LEU A 41 -6.89 0.03 -2.72
CA LEU A 41 -6.12 -1.19 -2.76
C LEU A 41 -7.11 -2.37 -2.74
N HIS A 42 -7.19 -3.10 -3.84
CA HIS A 42 -7.62 -4.49 -3.80
C HIS A 42 -6.38 -5.30 -3.42
N PRO A 43 -6.27 -5.75 -2.16
CA PRO A 43 -5.14 -6.56 -1.76
C PRO A 43 -5.16 -7.85 -2.56
N LEU A 44 -3.97 -8.34 -2.90
CA LEU A 44 -3.82 -9.71 -3.38
C LEU A 44 -4.45 -10.68 -2.36
N PRO A 45 -5.06 -11.79 -2.81
CA PRO A 45 -5.58 -12.78 -1.89
C PRO A 45 -4.45 -13.24 -0.96
N THR A 46 -4.73 -13.27 0.34
CA THR A 46 -3.79 -13.76 1.34
C THR A 46 -3.41 -15.20 0.99
N PRO A 47 -2.12 -15.52 0.79
CA PRO A 47 -1.71 -16.89 0.56
C PRO A 47 -2.05 -17.77 1.77
N SER A 48 -2.27 -19.06 1.55
CA SER A 48 -2.63 -20.02 2.60
C SER A 48 -1.41 -20.76 3.17
N ARG A 49 -0.29 -20.78 2.44
CA ARG A 49 0.97 -21.40 2.86
C ARG A 49 2.18 -20.68 2.27
N PRO A 50 3.39 -20.89 2.81
CA PRO A 50 4.64 -20.41 2.23
C PRO A 50 4.79 -20.80 0.75
N TRP A 51 5.34 -19.88 -0.05
CA TRP A 51 5.70 -20.07 -1.47
C TRP A 51 4.52 -20.39 -2.40
N GLU A 52 3.28 -20.23 -1.94
CA GLU A 52 2.11 -20.39 -2.80
C GLU A 52 1.96 -19.24 -3.80
N ILE A 53 2.22 -18.01 -3.35
CA ILE A 53 2.20 -16.81 -4.18
C ILE A 53 3.51 -16.09 -3.97
N ILE A 54 4.22 -15.84 -5.07
CA ILE A 54 5.53 -15.20 -5.08
C ILE A 54 5.42 -13.89 -5.86
N SER A 55 6.12 -12.85 -5.39
CA SER A 55 6.36 -11.61 -6.13
C SER A 55 7.77 -11.60 -6.68
N THR A 56 7.96 -11.12 -7.90
CA THR A 56 9.29 -10.96 -8.49
C THR A 56 9.44 -9.62 -9.19
N ASP A 57 10.60 -9.00 -9.01
CA ASP A 57 10.94 -7.71 -9.60
C ASP A 57 12.45 -7.63 -9.91
N PHE A 58 12.86 -6.65 -10.71
CA PHE A 58 14.25 -6.38 -11.04
C PHE A 58 14.70 -5.01 -10.55
N ILE A 59 15.77 -4.97 -9.77
CA ILE A 59 16.53 -3.74 -9.53
C ILE A 59 17.58 -3.64 -10.64
N THR A 60 17.50 -2.58 -11.44
CA THR A 60 18.31 -2.40 -12.66
C THR A 60 19.18 -1.15 -12.54
N ASP A 61 20.01 -0.89 -13.55
CA ASP A 61 20.87 0.30 -13.62
C ASP A 61 21.83 0.48 -12.42
N LEU A 62 22.27 -0.63 -11.81
CA LEU A 62 23.27 -0.60 -10.75
C LEU A 62 24.68 -0.45 -11.33
N PRO A 63 25.61 0.20 -10.62
CA PRO A 63 27.02 0.21 -10.98
C PRO A 63 27.54 -1.23 -11.17
N PRO A 64 28.45 -1.51 -12.11
CA PRO A 64 29.00 -2.84 -12.27
C PRO A 64 29.68 -3.37 -10.99
N SER A 65 29.30 -4.56 -10.54
CA SER A 65 29.94 -5.27 -9.41
C SER A 65 30.11 -6.74 -9.75
N LEU A 66 31.35 -7.23 -9.80
CA LEU A 66 31.69 -8.59 -10.26
C LEU A 66 31.07 -8.97 -11.63
N GLY A 67 30.88 -7.98 -12.52
CA GLY A 67 30.23 -8.16 -13.82
C GLY A 67 28.69 -8.12 -13.78
N TYR A 68 28.09 -7.95 -12.60
CA TYR A 68 26.65 -7.82 -12.43
C TYR A 68 26.21 -6.36 -12.43
N THR A 69 25.01 -6.09 -12.96
CA THR A 69 24.40 -4.74 -13.06
C THR A 69 22.92 -4.73 -12.68
N THR A 70 22.35 -5.90 -12.38
CA THR A 70 20.93 -6.08 -12.08
C THR A 70 20.76 -7.09 -10.95
N ILE A 71 19.69 -6.98 -10.17
CA ILE A 71 19.30 -7.94 -9.13
C ILE A 71 17.88 -8.40 -9.41
N LEU A 72 17.68 -9.71 -9.53
CA LEU A 72 16.36 -10.33 -9.47
C LEU A 72 15.97 -10.50 -7.99
N VAL A 73 14.89 -9.84 -7.60
CA VAL A 73 14.31 -9.93 -6.25
C VAL A 73 13.10 -10.84 -6.31
N VAL A 74 13.07 -11.85 -5.45
CA VAL A 74 11.98 -12.82 -5.35
C VAL A 74 11.49 -12.85 -3.91
N VAL A 75 10.19 -12.62 -3.67
CA VAL A 75 9.61 -12.51 -2.32
C VAL A 75 8.40 -13.42 -2.17
N ASP A 76 8.38 -14.26 -1.13
CA ASP A 76 7.19 -15.00 -0.74
C ASP A 76 6.17 -14.09 -0.04
N LEU A 77 4.93 -14.04 -0.55
CA LEU A 77 3.90 -13.18 0.02
C LEU A 77 3.37 -13.68 1.36
N PHE A 78 3.60 -14.95 1.72
CA PHE A 78 3.15 -15.47 3.01
C PHE A 78 4.13 -15.10 4.13
N THR A 79 5.37 -15.57 4.04
CA THR A 79 6.41 -15.43 5.07
C THR A 79 7.20 -14.14 4.99
N LYS A 80 7.18 -13.48 3.82
CA LYS A 80 8.05 -12.35 3.44
C LYS A 80 9.52 -12.74 3.22
N LEU A 81 9.84 -14.02 3.12
CA LEU A 81 11.19 -14.47 2.81
C LEU A 81 11.57 -14.01 1.40
N ALA A 82 12.75 -13.43 1.27
CA ALA A 82 13.24 -12.90 0.00
C ALA A 82 14.54 -13.58 -0.44
N HIS A 83 14.73 -13.65 -1.74
CA HIS A 83 15.99 -14.02 -2.40
C HIS A 83 16.46 -12.89 -3.31
N PHE A 84 17.76 -12.58 -3.27
CA PHE A 84 18.41 -11.53 -4.05
C PHE A 84 19.47 -12.15 -4.97
N ILE A 85 19.17 -12.21 -6.27
CA ILE A 85 19.97 -12.95 -7.24
C ILE A 85 20.66 -11.96 -8.20
N PRO A 86 22.00 -11.85 -8.21
CA PRO A 86 22.70 -10.94 -9.10
C PRO A 86 22.63 -11.42 -10.56
N CYS A 87 22.54 -10.49 -11.50
CA CYS A 87 22.42 -10.70 -12.93
C CYS A 87 23.39 -9.77 -13.70
N ASP A 88 23.99 -10.27 -14.79
CA ASP A 88 24.96 -9.57 -15.65
C ASP A 88 24.32 -8.48 -16.53
N GLY A 89 23.01 -8.36 -16.43
CA GLY A 89 22.15 -7.39 -17.08
C GLY A 89 20.71 -7.82 -16.87
N LEU A 90 19.81 -7.20 -17.64
CA LEU A 90 18.40 -7.55 -17.61
C LEU A 90 18.19 -8.84 -18.43
N PRO A 91 17.86 -9.98 -17.79
CA PRO A 91 17.87 -11.28 -18.48
C PRO A 91 16.74 -11.38 -19.50
N THR A 92 16.89 -12.28 -20.47
CA THR A 92 15.77 -12.71 -21.33
C THR A 92 14.79 -13.57 -20.53
N ALA A 93 13.55 -13.71 -21.03
CA ALA A 93 12.53 -14.55 -20.39
C ALA A 93 12.98 -15.99 -20.12
N LYS A 94 13.83 -16.57 -20.99
CA LYS A 94 14.39 -17.91 -20.79
C LYS A 94 15.43 -17.91 -19.67
N GLN A 95 16.36 -16.95 -19.67
CA GLN A 95 17.35 -16.81 -18.59
C GLN A 95 16.67 -16.55 -17.25
N THR A 96 15.59 -15.76 -17.20
CA THR A 96 14.78 -15.57 -15.99
C THR A 96 14.19 -16.88 -15.48
N ALA A 97 13.69 -17.74 -16.38
CA ALA A 97 13.20 -19.07 -16.00
C ALA A 97 14.33 -19.98 -15.48
N ASP A 98 15.52 -19.92 -16.09
CA ASP A 98 16.70 -20.66 -15.62
C ASP A 98 17.14 -20.20 -14.23
N LEU A 99 17.18 -18.88 -13.98
CA LEU A 99 17.45 -18.31 -12.65
C LEU A 99 16.41 -18.73 -11.62
N PHE A 100 15.12 -18.69 -11.98
CA PHE A 100 14.05 -19.16 -11.12
C PHE A 100 14.23 -20.63 -10.74
N LEU A 101 14.59 -21.47 -11.71
CA LEU A 101 14.85 -22.89 -11.48
C LEU A 101 16.02 -23.09 -10.49
N GLN A 102 17.14 -22.40 -10.75
CA GLN A 102 18.39 -22.54 -10.01
C GLN A 102 18.33 -22.01 -8.58
N HIS A 103 17.56 -20.95 -8.33
CA HIS A 103 17.58 -20.26 -7.06
C HIS A 103 16.31 -20.42 -6.24
N ILE A 104 15.15 -20.59 -6.88
CA ILE A 104 13.85 -20.59 -6.20
C ILE A 104 13.23 -21.99 -6.19
N PHE A 105 13.01 -22.58 -7.36
CA PHE A 105 12.37 -23.90 -7.47
C PHE A 105 13.15 -24.96 -6.69
N ARG A 106 14.48 -24.97 -6.77
CA ARG A 106 15.31 -25.95 -6.07
C ARG A 106 15.11 -25.94 -4.54
N LEU A 107 14.68 -24.81 -3.98
CA LEU A 107 14.51 -24.62 -2.54
C LEU A 107 13.05 -24.85 -2.12
N HIS A 108 12.10 -24.35 -2.92
CA HIS A 108 10.71 -24.17 -2.48
C HIS A 108 9.67 -24.83 -3.39
N GLY A 109 10.07 -25.32 -4.56
CA GLY A 109 9.18 -25.87 -5.58
C GLY A 109 8.46 -24.81 -6.41
N LEU A 110 7.37 -25.21 -7.09
CA LEU A 110 6.60 -24.32 -7.96
C LEU A 110 5.52 -23.57 -7.17
N PRO A 111 5.36 -22.25 -7.38
CA PRO A 111 4.25 -21.48 -6.83
C PRO A 111 2.96 -21.77 -7.58
N LYS A 112 1.82 -21.49 -6.96
CA LYS A 112 0.54 -21.46 -7.67
C LYS A 112 0.36 -20.18 -8.49
N SER A 113 0.91 -19.07 -8.00
CA SER A 113 0.78 -17.79 -8.69
C SER A 113 2.05 -16.95 -8.58
N LEU A 114 2.36 -16.26 -9.67
CA LEU A 114 3.50 -15.36 -9.79
C LEU A 114 2.99 -13.93 -10.03
N VAL A 115 3.33 -13.03 -9.12
CA VAL A 115 3.08 -11.60 -9.23
C VAL A 115 4.32 -10.94 -9.81
N THR A 116 4.17 -10.31 -10.97
CA THR A 116 5.28 -9.73 -11.73
C THR A 116 4.90 -8.36 -12.23
N ASP A 117 5.90 -7.54 -12.52
CA ASP A 117 5.69 -6.33 -13.30
C ASP A 117 5.31 -6.64 -14.77
N ARG A 118 5.16 -5.59 -15.58
CA ARG A 118 4.86 -5.75 -17.01
C ARG A 118 6.11 -5.89 -17.88
N GLY A 119 7.26 -6.24 -17.31
CA GLY A 119 8.50 -6.47 -18.02
C GLY A 119 8.35 -7.50 -19.14
N SER A 120 9.12 -7.34 -20.22
CA SER A 120 9.14 -8.29 -21.35
C SER A 120 9.53 -9.71 -20.93
N GLN A 121 10.24 -9.84 -19.81
CA GLN A 121 10.72 -11.08 -19.20
C GLN A 121 9.54 -11.96 -18.80
N PHE A 122 8.51 -11.37 -18.20
CA PHE A 122 7.34 -12.06 -17.68
C PHE A 122 6.16 -12.07 -18.66
N THR A 123 6.10 -11.09 -19.57
CA THR A 123 5.00 -10.96 -20.55
C THR A 123 5.24 -11.64 -21.90
N SER A 124 6.46 -12.14 -22.15
CA SER A 124 6.83 -12.83 -23.40
C SER A 124 5.96 -14.07 -23.69
N ARG A 125 5.87 -14.44 -24.98
CA ARG A 125 5.18 -15.68 -25.40
C ARG A 125 5.78 -16.92 -24.74
N PHE A 126 7.10 -16.96 -24.62
CA PHE A 126 7.82 -18.04 -23.94
C PHE A 126 7.37 -18.17 -22.49
N CYS A 127 7.42 -17.07 -21.72
CA CYS A 127 7.09 -17.10 -20.29
C CYS A 127 5.62 -17.45 -20.06
N LYS A 128 4.70 -16.93 -20.88
CA LYS A 128 3.27 -17.28 -20.83
C LYS A 128 3.03 -18.76 -21.11
N ALA A 129 3.65 -19.31 -22.15
CA ALA A 129 3.53 -20.73 -22.48
C ALA A 129 4.11 -21.62 -21.37
N LEU A 130 5.28 -21.25 -20.83
CA LEU A 130 5.90 -21.97 -19.72
C LEU A 130 5.02 -21.97 -18.46
N GLN A 131 4.49 -20.81 -18.07
CA GLN A 131 3.59 -20.69 -16.92
C GLN A 131 2.32 -21.51 -17.11
N GLN A 132 1.73 -21.53 -18.31
CA GLN A 132 0.59 -22.38 -18.62
C GLN A 132 0.91 -23.88 -18.50
N LEU A 133 2.05 -24.32 -19.04
CA LEU A 133 2.49 -25.72 -18.95
C LEU A 133 2.77 -26.16 -17.51
N LEU A 134 3.24 -25.23 -16.67
CA LEU A 134 3.53 -25.48 -15.25
C LEU A 134 2.30 -25.26 -14.33
N GLY A 135 1.16 -24.80 -14.87
CA GLY A 135 -0.03 -24.50 -14.09
C GLY A 135 0.13 -23.32 -13.13
N ILE A 136 0.96 -22.33 -13.48
CA ILE A 136 1.23 -21.13 -12.67
C ILE A 136 0.33 -19.98 -13.15
N ASP A 137 -0.43 -19.40 -12.24
CA ASP A 137 -1.26 -18.22 -12.50
C ASP A 137 -0.43 -16.93 -12.51
N SER A 138 -0.27 -16.35 -13.69
CA SER A 138 0.41 -15.06 -13.87
C SER A 138 -0.47 -13.89 -13.45
N ARG A 139 0.01 -13.04 -12.55
CA ARG A 139 -0.65 -11.81 -12.12
C ARG A 139 0.26 -10.62 -12.39
N LEU A 140 0.00 -9.94 -13.50
CA LEU A 140 0.75 -8.72 -13.86
C LEU A 140 0.28 -7.56 -12.98
N SER A 141 1.23 -6.91 -12.29
CA SER A 141 0.98 -5.63 -11.64
C SER A 141 0.61 -4.60 -12.71
N SER A 142 -0.34 -3.73 -12.40
CA SER A 142 -0.77 -2.71 -13.37
C SER A 142 0.27 -1.60 -13.46
N ALA A 143 0.67 -1.24 -14.69
CA ALA A 143 1.47 -0.04 -14.93
C ALA A 143 0.79 1.17 -14.27
N HIS A 144 1.55 1.91 -13.46
CA HIS A 144 1.10 3.07 -12.67
C HIS A 144 0.16 2.79 -11.47
N HIS A 145 0.10 1.56 -10.94
CA HIS A 145 -0.56 1.28 -9.67
C HIS A 145 0.40 0.53 -8.70
N PRO A 146 1.13 1.26 -7.82
CA PRO A 146 2.09 0.70 -6.83
C PRO A 146 1.48 -0.25 -5.79
N GLN A 147 0.21 -0.62 -5.95
CA GLN A 147 -0.60 -1.27 -4.95
C GLN A 147 -0.54 -2.80 -5.05
N THR A 148 -0.30 -3.35 -6.24
CA THR A 148 -0.15 -4.80 -6.46
C THR A 148 1.27 -5.27 -6.16
N ASP A 149 2.26 -4.39 -6.35
CA ASP A 149 3.69 -4.68 -6.19
C ASP A 149 4.34 -4.01 -4.97
N GLY A 150 3.54 -3.33 -4.13
CA GLY A 150 4.04 -2.57 -2.97
C GLY A 150 4.72 -3.43 -1.89
N GLN A 151 4.72 -4.75 -2.03
CA GLN A 151 5.54 -5.65 -1.21
C GLN A 151 6.96 -5.73 -1.74
N THR A 152 7.15 -6.05 -3.02
CA THR A 152 8.48 -6.07 -3.64
C THR A 152 9.10 -4.69 -3.61
N GLU A 153 8.33 -3.63 -3.85
CA GLU A 153 8.81 -2.24 -3.77
C GLU A 153 9.42 -1.92 -2.40
N ARG A 154 8.80 -2.37 -1.30
CA ARG A 154 9.35 -2.19 0.05
C ARG A 154 10.58 -3.06 0.30
N THR A 155 10.58 -4.29 -0.21
CA THR A 155 11.74 -5.18 -0.13
C THR A 155 12.92 -4.57 -0.88
N ASN A 156 12.71 -4.06 -2.09
CA ASN A 156 13.72 -3.36 -2.88
C ASN A 156 14.22 -2.12 -2.15
N ALA A 157 13.35 -1.28 -1.60
CA ALA A 157 13.75 -0.12 -0.83
C ALA A 157 14.60 -0.49 0.40
N THR A 158 14.28 -1.60 1.07
CA THR A 158 15.05 -2.11 2.21
C THR A 158 16.42 -2.62 1.77
N LEU A 159 16.49 -3.34 0.65
CA LEU A 159 17.75 -3.82 0.06
C LEU A 159 18.62 -2.64 -0.41
N GLU A 160 18.06 -1.67 -1.13
CA GLU A 160 18.77 -0.46 -1.55
C GLU A 160 19.31 0.32 -0.35
N GLN A 161 18.52 0.45 0.72
CA GLN A 161 18.97 1.09 1.94
C GLN A 161 20.14 0.31 2.57
N TYR A 162 20.05 -1.02 2.66
CA TYR A 162 21.15 -1.86 3.11
C TYR A 162 22.40 -1.59 2.27
N LEU A 163 22.29 -1.69 0.94
CA LEU A 163 23.43 -1.50 0.05
C LEU A 163 24.03 -0.10 0.21
N ARG A 164 23.23 0.97 0.26
CA ARG A 164 23.72 2.35 0.48
C ARG A 164 24.54 2.52 1.76
N CYS A 165 24.28 1.71 2.79
CA CYS A 165 25.04 1.76 4.04
C CYS A 165 26.40 1.05 3.98
N TYR A 166 26.57 0.05 3.08
CA TYR A 166 27.73 -0.87 3.11
C TYR A 166 28.55 -0.93 1.83
N VAL A 167 28.02 -0.36 0.75
CA VAL A 167 28.78 -0.24 -0.49
C VAL A 167 29.99 0.67 -0.24
N ASN A 168 31.13 0.29 -0.80
CA ASN A 168 32.35 1.10 -0.71
C ASN A 168 32.18 2.41 -1.49
N TYR A 169 33.16 3.31 -1.42
CA TYR A 169 33.10 4.58 -2.15
C TYR A 169 32.92 4.40 -3.68
N GLN A 170 33.47 3.33 -4.25
CA GLN A 170 33.42 3.02 -5.68
C GLN A 170 32.12 2.33 -6.12
N GLN A 171 31.30 1.88 -5.17
CA GLN A 171 30.03 1.19 -5.37
C GLN A 171 30.13 -0.11 -6.19
N ASP A 172 31.28 -0.76 -6.23
CA ASP A 172 31.57 -1.93 -7.07
C ASP A 172 31.58 -3.26 -6.28
N ASN A 173 31.26 -3.23 -4.99
CA ASN A 173 31.26 -4.41 -4.11
C ASN A 173 29.86 -4.91 -3.71
N TRP A 174 28.77 -4.32 -4.22
CA TRP A 174 27.41 -4.68 -3.78
C TRP A 174 27.04 -6.14 -4.06
N ALA A 175 27.53 -6.74 -5.15
CA ALA A 175 27.19 -8.12 -5.48
C ALA A 175 27.67 -9.11 -4.40
N SER A 176 28.85 -8.84 -3.81
CA SER A 176 29.41 -9.62 -2.69
C SER A 176 28.62 -9.45 -1.39
N LEU A 177 27.90 -8.35 -1.24
CA LEU A 177 27.10 -8.06 -0.05
C LEU A 177 25.71 -8.72 -0.09
N LEU A 178 25.26 -9.20 -1.26
CA LEU A 178 23.92 -9.76 -1.40
C LEU A 178 23.61 -10.90 -0.44
N PRO A 179 24.49 -11.92 -0.23
CA PRO A 179 24.21 -13.00 0.71
C PRO A 179 23.98 -12.51 2.15
N LEU A 180 24.79 -11.53 2.61
CA LEU A 180 24.65 -10.94 3.94
C LEU A 180 23.39 -10.07 4.04
N SER A 181 23.07 -9.32 2.98
CA SER A 181 21.87 -8.51 2.92
C SER A 181 20.59 -9.35 2.92
N GLU A 182 20.58 -10.47 2.18
CA GLU A 182 19.48 -11.43 2.13
C GLU A 182 19.28 -12.07 3.50
N PHE A 183 20.36 -12.53 4.13
CA PHE A 183 20.29 -13.10 5.46
C PHE A 183 19.79 -12.08 6.50
N ALA A 184 20.35 -10.88 6.51
CA ALA A 184 19.96 -9.82 7.45
C ALA A 184 18.49 -9.42 7.27
N TYR A 185 18.03 -9.30 6.02
CA TYR A 185 16.63 -9.04 5.70
C TYR A 185 15.72 -10.17 6.20
N ASN A 186 16.06 -11.43 5.93
CA ASN A 186 15.27 -12.59 6.32
C ASN A 186 15.29 -12.88 7.83
N ASN A 187 16.27 -12.33 8.55
CA ASN A 187 16.35 -12.37 10.01
C ASN A 187 15.70 -11.13 10.68
N GLY A 188 15.32 -10.12 9.90
CA GLY A 188 14.65 -8.92 10.39
C GLY A 188 13.16 -9.16 10.64
N VAL A 189 12.63 -8.65 11.76
CA VAL A 189 11.20 -8.77 12.08
C VAL A 189 10.37 -7.94 11.09
N GLN A 190 9.43 -8.58 10.41
CA GLN A 190 8.59 -7.94 9.41
C GLN A 190 7.33 -7.34 10.04
N ALA A 191 7.01 -6.09 9.68
CA ALA A 191 5.90 -5.37 10.30
C ALA A 191 4.52 -6.03 10.06
N SER A 192 4.37 -6.76 8.95
CA SER A 192 3.13 -7.44 8.56
C SER A 192 2.90 -8.77 9.27
N THR A 193 3.96 -9.55 9.49
CA THR A 193 3.88 -10.89 10.13
C THR A 193 4.17 -10.84 11.63
N LYS A 194 4.79 -9.75 12.10
CA LYS A 194 5.33 -9.61 13.47
C LYS A 194 6.40 -10.64 13.82
N GLU A 195 6.95 -11.27 12.80
CA GLU A 195 7.88 -12.38 12.92
C GLU A 195 9.00 -12.24 11.87
N THR A 196 10.12 -12.91 12.07
CA THR A 196 11.19 -12.96 11.06
C THR A 196 10.76 -13.86 9.89
N PRO A 197 11.09 -13.52 8.64
CA PRO A 197 10.84 -14.40 7.50
C PRO A 197 11.41 -15.82 7.68
N PHE A 198 12.58 -15.94 8.28
CA PHE A 198 13.17 -17.25 8.59
C PHE A 198 12.30 -18.09 9.52
N PHE A 199 11.84 -17.53 10.64
CA PHE A 199 10.98 -18.27 11.56
C PHE A 199 9.61 -18.57 10.93
N ALA A 200 9.03 -17.61 10.23
CA ALA A 200 7.76 -17.80 9.53
C ALA A 200 7.82 -18.91 8.47
N ASN A 201 8.98 -19.08 7.82
CA ASN A 201 9.16 -20.09 6.78
C ASN A 201 9.61 -21.45 7.32
N TYR A 202 10.57 -21.48 8.24
CA TYR A 202 11.21 -22.72 8.70
C TYR A 202 10.75 -23.18 10.09
N GLY A 203 10.07 -22.33 10.85
CA GLY A 203 9.68 -22.59 12.24
C GLY A 203 10.82 -22.44 13.26
N PHE A 204 11.99 -21.94 12.84
CA PHE A 204 13.12 -21.65 13.71
C PHE A 204 13.94 -20.46 13.17
N HIS A 205 14.75 -19.84 14.04
CA HIS A 205 15.72 -18.84 13.62
C HIS A 205 17.06 -19.52 13.29
N PRO A 206 17.57 -19.41 12.05
CA PRO A 206 18.91 -19.87 11.72
C PRO A 206 19.94 -19.20 12.62
N ARG A 207 20.98 -19.96 12.98
CA ARG A 207 22.09 -19.40 13.77
C ARG A 207 22.81 -18.36 12.93
N PHE A 208 22.71 -17.10 13.33
CA PHE A 208 23.39 -15.99 12.65
C PHE A 208 24.89 -15.98 12.93
N PHE A 209 25.30 -16.41 14.13
CA PHE A 209 26.68 -16.70 14.49
C PHE A 209 26.75 -18.08 15.16
N PRO A 210 27.80 -18.88 14.92
CA PRO A 210 28.19 -19.87 15.92
C PRO A 210 28.48 -19.11 17.23
N PRO A 211 28.16 -19.67 18.42
CA PRO A 211 28.73 -19.15 19.66
C PRO A 211 30.24 -19.01 19.43
N VAL A 212 30.81 -17.85 19.75
CA VAL A 212 32.25 -17.58 19.62
C VAL A 212 33.02 -18.80 20.10
N ILE A 213 33.52 -19.60 19.16
CA ILE A 213 34.50 -20.62 19.46
C ILE A 213 35.82 -19.85 19.57
N GLU A 214 36.61 -20.27 20.57
CA GLU A 214 37.93 -19.78 20.93
C GLU A 214 38.77 -19.32 19.72
N THR A 215 39.56 -18.26 19.94
CA THR A 215 40.58 -17.67 19.05
C THR A 215 41.03 -18.59 17.92
N SER A 216 40.94 -18.10 16.69
CA SER A 216 41.43 -18.82 15.51
C SER A 216 42.93 -18.58 15.36
N GLU A 217 43.71 -19.60 15.06
CA GLU A 217 45.13 -19.44 14.69
C GLU A 217 45.30 -18.77 13.30
N VAL A 218 44.21 -18.43 12.61
CA VAL A 218 44.20 -17.83 11.27
C VAL A 218 43.73 -16.38 11.35
N PRO A 219 44.65 -15.39 11.32
CA PRO A 219 44.33 -13.97 11.41
C PRO A 219 43.31 -13.50 10.36
N ALA A 220 43.40 -14.01 9.13
CA ALA A 220 42.46 -13.66 8.06
C ALA A 220 41.00 -14.07 8.35
N ALA A 221 40.78 -15.14 9.12
CA ALA A 221 39.44 -15.54 9.55
C ALA A 221 38.91 -14.66 10.69
N GLU A 222 39.80 -14.22 11.58
CA GLU A 222 39.47 -13.29 12.66
C GLU A 222 39.16 -11.89 12.11
N ASP A 223 39.96 -11.39 11.17
CA ASP A 223 39.74 -10.11 10.49
C ASP A 223 38.38 -10.11 9.76
N TRP A 224 38.06 -11.18 9.01
CA TRP A 224 36.76 -11.32 8.34
C TRP A 224 35.62 -11.33 9.37
N LEU A 225 35.74 -12.08 10.47
CA LEU A 225 34.72 -12.13 11.51
C LEU A 225 34.52 -10.75 12.18
N GLN A 226 35.60 -10.02 12.42
CA GLN A 226 35.56 -8.66 12.97
C GLN A 226 34.87 -7.70 12.00
N GLU A 227 35.19 -7.77 10.70
CA GLU A 227 34.51 -6.97 9.66
C GLU A 227 33.01 -7.26 9.62
N LEU A 228 32.60 -8.54 9.62
CA LEU A 228 31.18 -8.93 9.64
C LEU A 228 30.46 -8.41 10.88
N THR A 229 31.11 -8.47 12.04
CA THR A 229 30.55 -8.01 13.31
C THR A 229 30.42 -6.48 13.33
N ALA A 230 31.42 -5.75 12.85
CA ALA A 230 31.39 -4.29 12.74
C ALA A 230 30.31 -3.81 11.77
N VAL A 231 30.20 -4.46 10.61
CA VAL A 231 29.14 -4.24 9.62
C VAL A 231 27.78 -4.40 10.29
N GLN A 232 27.56 -5.46 11.06
CA GLN A 232 26.27 -5.72 11.71
C GLN A 232 25.92 -4.69 12.81
N GLN A 233 26.86 -4.31 13.66
CA GLN A 233 26.57 -3.33 14.72
C GLN A 233 26.17 -1.98 14.13
N LEU A 234 26.86 -1.57 13.07
CA LEU A 234 26.47 -0.40 12.29
C LEU A 234 25.06 -0.56 11.71
N LEU A 235 24.65 -1.78 11.33
CA LEU A 235 23.38 -2.04 10.64
C LEU A 235 22.19 -1.79 11.55
N LEU A 236 22.29 -2.32 12.77
CA LEU A 236 21.25 -2.14 13.78
C LEU A 236 21.09 -0.66 14.11
N GLN A 237 22.21 0.06 14.28
CA GLN A 237 22.19 1.49 14.55
C GLN A 237 21.58 2.29 13.40
N GLN A 238 21.98 2.04 12.15
CA GLN A 238 21.49 2.76 10.98
C GLN A 238 20.01 2.45 10.69
N LEU A 239 19.56 1.21 10.87
CA LEU A 239 18.16 0.85 10.69
C LEU A 239 17.26 1.51 11.75
N ASP A 240 17.70 1.55 13.01
CA ASP A 240 16.92 2.21 14.06
C ASP A 240 16.91 3.74 13.86
N GLN A 241 18.04 4.33 13.49
CA GLN A 241 18.13 5.74 13.12
C GLN A 241 17.20 6.07 11.94
N ALA A 242 17.18 5.24 10.89
CA ALA A 242 16.30 5.43 9.75
C ALA A 242 14.81 5.26 10.10
N LYS A 243 14.45 4.32 10.98
CA LYS A 243 13.07 4.20 11.49
C LYS A 243 12.65 5.45 12.26
N GLU A 244 13.54 5.97 13.11
CA GLU A 244 13.29 7.20 13.84
C GLU A 244 13.15 8.41 12.92
N ASP A 245 14.04 8.57 11.95
CA ASP A 245 13.99 9.68 11.00
C ASP A 245 12.75 9.58 10.11
N TYR A 246 12.39 8.39 9.64
CA TYR A 246 11.13 8.17 8.93
C TYR A 246 9.92 8.55 9.79
N LYS A 247 9.92 8.17 11.07
CA LYS A 247 8.86 8.56 12.02
C LYS A 247 8.83 10.08 12.19
N ARG A 248 9.97 10.73 12.45
CA ARG A 248 10.08 12.19 12.61
C ARG A 248 9.54 12.91 11.37
N HIS A 249 9.99 12.53 10.17
CA HIS A 249 9.53 13.12 8.91
C HIS A 249 8.04 12.87 8.63
N ALA A 250 7.55 11.65 8.91
CA ALA A 250 6.15 11.34 8.74
C ALA A 250 5.26 12.11 9.74
N ASP A 251 5.73 12.28 10.98
CA ASP A 251 5.00 12.96 12.05
C ASP A 251 4.99 14.49 11.88
N ILE A 252 6.02 15.10 11.26
CA ILE A 252 6.02 16.54 10.89
C ILE A 252 4.77 16.93 10.08
N HIS A 253 4.24 16.01 9.27
CA HIS A 253 3.08 16.24 8.41
C HIS A 253 1.77 15.63 8.95
N ARG A 254 1.75 15.18 10.21
CA ARG A 254 0.56 14.54 10.82
C ARG A 254 0.14 15.31 12.07
N GLN A 255 -1.17 15.37 12.29
CA GLN A 255 -1.74 15.83 13.55
C GLN A 255 -2.55 14.71 14.20
N PRO A 256 -2.63 14.66 15.53
CA PRO A 256 -3.60 13.82 16.22
C PRO A 256 -5.00 14.21 15.71
N GLY A 257 -5.69 13.28 15.04
CA GLY A 257 -7.07 13.53 14.62
C GLY A 257 -8.01 13.72 15.83
N PRO A 258 -9.27 14.11 15.59
CA PRO A 258 -10.30 14.15 16.64
C PRO A 258 -10.58 12.75 17.21
N GLU A 259 -10.81 12.66 18.52
CA GLU A 259 -11.09 11.39 19.22
C GLU A 259 -12.34 10.72 18.64
N ILE A 260 -12.27 9.40 18.39
CA ILE A 260 -13.39 8.58 17.90
C ILE A 260 -13.57 7.44 18.89
N LYS A 261 -14.77 7.29 19.44
CA LYS A 261 -15.13 6.24 20.40
C LYS A 261 -16.05 5.21 19.76
N VAL A 262 -16.07 4.02 20.35
CA VAL A 262 -17.07 3.00 19.99
C VAL A 262 -18.46 3.55 20.32
N GLY A 263 -19.39 3.44 19.38
CA GLY A 263 -20.72 4.05 19.45
C GLY A 263 -20.86 5.38 18.72
N ASP A 264 -19.75 6.07 18.41
CA ASP A 264 -19.80 7.31 17.65
C ASP A 264 -20.29 7.08 16.22
N ARG A 265 -20.95 8.09 15.67
CA ARG A 265 -21.35 8.13 14.27
C ARG A 265 -20.30 8.87 13.46
N VAL A 266 -19.75 8.19 12.45
CA VAL A 266 -18.70 8.73 11.59
C VAL A 266 -19.12 8.68 10.13
N LEU A 267 -18.74 9.72 9.40
CA LEU A 267 -18.78 9.76 7.95
C LEU A 267 -17.55 9.04 7.40
N LEU A 268 -17.79 8.07 6.52
CA LEU A 268 -16.76 7.29 5.84
C LEU A 268 -16.43 7.94 4.50
N SER A 269 -15.14 8.17 4.24
CA SER A 269 -14.69 8.71 2.96
C SER A 269 -14.96 7.76 1.79
N THR A 270 -15.62 8.26 0.74
CA THR A 270 -15.86 7.52 -0.52
C THR A 270 -14.70 7.55 -1.47
N ARG A 271 -13.59 8.21 -1.10
CA ARG A 271 -12.35 8.34 -1.88
C ARG A 271 -11.85 7.02 -2.49
N PHE A 272 -12.24 5.96 -1.83
CA PHE A 272 -11.80 4.61 -2.01
C PHE A 272 -12.96 3.68 -2.43
N LEU A 273 -14.21 4.08 -2.23
CA LEU A 273 -15.36 3.23 -2.48
C LEU A 273 -15.80 3.24 -3.96
N PRO A 274 -16.36 2.13 -4.47
CA PRO A 274 -16.94 2.07 -5.81
C PRO A 274 -18.19 2.96 -5.91
N SER A 275 -18.41 3.55 -7.08
CA SER A 275 -19.55 4.42 -7.37
C SER A 275 -20.26 3.97 -8.64
N HIS A 276 -21.59 3.95 -8.62
CA HIS A 276 -22.43 3.62 -9.77
C HIS A 276 -22.77 4.85 -10.62
N ARG A 277 -22.23 6.03 -10.30
CA ARG A 277 -22.51 7.27 -11.04
C ARG A 277 -21.54 7.44 -12.24
N PRO A 278 -22.02 7.96 -13.38
CA PRO A 278 -21.24 8.03 -14.63
C PRO A 278 -20.05 9.01 -14.56
N CYS A 279 -20.04 9.96 -13.63
CA CYS A 279 -18.94 10.90 -13.46
C CYS A 279 -18.45 10.93 -12.01
N ARG A 280 -17.30 10.29 -11.76
CA ARG A 280 -16.66 10.23 -10.42
C ARG A 280 -16.28 11.61 -9.88
N LYS A 281 -15.99 12.58 -10.75
CA LYS A 281 -15.71 13.97 -10.35
C LYS A 281 -16.92 14.65 -9.69
N LEU A 282 -18.14 14.14 -9.92
CA LEU A 282 -19.41 14.70 -9.43
C LEU A 282 -20.04 13.92 -8.27
N ASP A 283 -19.33 12.96 -7.68
CA ASP A 283 -19.87 12.08 -6.65
C ASP A 283 -19.73 12.64 -5.22
N ALA A 284 -20.53 12.09 -4.29
CA ALA A 284 -20.41 12.39 -2.86
C ALA A 284 -19.04 11.91 -2.33
N ARG A 285 -18.36 12.73 -1.51
CA ARG A 285 -16.99 12.47 -1.01
C ARG A 285 -16.94 11.71 0.32
N PHE A 286 -18.05 11.69 1.04
CA PHE A 286 -18.25 10.95 2.28
C PHE A 286 -19.67 10.38 2.28
N ILE A 287 -19.85 9.25 2.96
CA ILE A 287 -21.11 8.51 3.11
C ILE A 287 -21.30 8.09 4.57
N GLY A 288 -22.51 7.67 4.91
CA GLY A 288 -22.93 7.46 6.29
C GLY A 288 -23.86 8.59 6.75
N PRO A 289 -23.98 8.83 8.06
CA PRO A 289 -23.10 8.34 9.13
C PRO A 289 -23.28 6.86 9.47
N TYR A 290 -22.17 6.17 9.71
CA TYR A 290 -22.14 4.78 10.19
C TYR A 290 -21.67 4.73 11.64
N PRO A 291 -22.25 3.87 12.49
CA PRO A 291 -21.79 3.72 13.86
C PRO A 291 -20.48 2.92 13.91
N VAL A 292 -19.58 3.33 14.80
CA VAL A 292 -18.35 2.62 15.12
C VAL A 292 -18.66 1.45 16.03
N VAL A 293 -18.36 0.23 15.59
CA VAL A 293 -18.65 -1.03 16.30
C VAL A 293 -17.47 -1.47 17.16
N ALA A 294 -16.24 -1.20 16.72
CA ALA A 294 -15.03 -1.57 17.46
C ALA A 294 -13.85 -0.67 17.09
N GLN A 295 -12.94 -0.47 18.04
CA GLN A 295 -11.61 0.08 17.80
C GLN A 295 -10.59 -1.07 17.83
N LEU A 296 -9.89 -1.31 16.73
CA LEU A 296 -8.94 -2.42 16.62
C LEU A 296 -7.52 -2.02 17.05
N ASN A 297 -7.15 -0.76 16.83
CA ASN A 297 -5.92 -0.14 17.31
C ASN A 297 -6.11 1.40 17.37
N PRO A 298 -5.14 2.19 17.88
CA PRO A 298 -5.30 3.65 18.03
C PRO A 298 -5.68 4.42 16.75
N VAL A 299 -5.48 3.83 15.57
CA VAL A 299 -5.72 4.47 14.27
C VAL A 299 -6.67 3.67 13.37
N THR A 300 -7.32 2.60 13.83
CA THR A 300 -8.14 1.71 12.99
C THR A 300 -9.43 1.32 13.69
N PHE A 301 -10.56 1.51 12.99
CA PHE A 301 -11.91 1.34 13.52
C PHE A 301 -12.77 0.48 12.59
N LYS A 302 -13.70 -0.28 13.16
CA LYS A 302 -14.70 -1.09 12.45
C LYS A 302 -16.05 -0.37 12.47
N LEU A 303 -16.70 -0.25 11.33
CA LEU A 303 -18.00 0.39 11.15
C LEU A 303 -19.12 -0.62 10.91
N GLN A 304 -20.35 -0.25 11.25
CA GLN A 304 -21.54 -0.99 10.82
C GLN A 304 -22.01 -0.49 9.47
N LEU A 305 -21.74 -1.26 8.41
CA LEU A 305 -22.13 -0.93 7.05
C LEU A 305 -23.37 -1.72 6.61
N PRO A 306 -24.19 -1.18 5.69
CA PRO A 306 -25.27 -1.92 5.04
C PRO A 306 -24.73 -3.15 4.30
N ARG A 307 -25.45 -4.28 4.38
CA ARG A 307 -25.05 -5.54 3.72
C ARG A 307 -24.92 -5.41 2.20
N SER A 308 -25.68 -4.48 1.60
CA SER A 308 -25.65 -4.16 0.16
C SER A 308 -24.33 -3.55 -0.30
N MET A 309 -23.49 -3.08 0.62
CA MET A 309 -22.28 -2.34 0.27
C MET A 309 -21.09 -3.26 -0.06
N CYS A 310 -21.13 -4.54 0.33
CA CYS A 310 -20.13 -5.57 0.02
C CYS A 310 -18.65 -5.14 0.18
N ILE A 311 -18.35 -4.22 1.10
CA ILE A 311 -17.00 -3.77 1.42
C ILE A 311 -16.58 -4.19 2.82
N HIS A 312 -15.28 -4.37 3.03
CA HIS A 312 -14.74 -4.71 4.34
C HIS A 312 -14.97 -3.57 5.34
N PRO A 313 -15.53 -3.82 6.54
CA PRO A 313 -16.01 -2.77 7.44
C PRO A 313 -14.92 -2.08 8.27
N VAL A 314 -13.64 -2.27 7.98
CA VAL A 314 -12.51 -1.78 8.80
C VAL A 314 -11.76 -0.66 8.07
N PHE A 315 -11.60 0.47 8.74
CA PHE A 315 -11.03 1.69 8.15
C PHE A 315 -10.04 2.38 9.08
N HIS A 316 -9.00 2.96 8.48
CA HIS A 316 -8.04 3.80 9.17
C HIS A 316 -8.67 5.17 9.54
N ARG A 317 -8.27 5.79 10.67
CA ARG A 317 -8.85 7.04 11.19
C ARG A 317 -8.81 8.17 10.17
N SER A 318 -7.82 8.19 9.29
CA SER A 318 -7.69 9.21 8.24
C SER A 318 -8.83 9.19 7.20
N LEU A 319 -9.68 8.17 7.22
CA LEU A 319 -10.84 8.02 6.33
C LEU A 319 -12.17 8.32 7.03
N LEU A 320 -12.11 8.65 8.32
CA LEU A 320 -13.28 8.85 9.17
C LEU A 320 -13.35 10.31 9.58
N LEU A 321 -14.54 10.89 9.48
CA LEU A 321 -14.86 12.18 10.05
C LEU A 321 -15.98 12.01 11.08
N PRO A 322 -15.90 12.62 12.27
CA PRO A 322 -17.04 12.72 13.17
C PRO A 322 -18.25 13.31 12.43
N ALA A 323 -19.42 12.72 12.62
CA ALA A 323 -20.66 13.25 12.05
C ALA A 323 -21.32 14.22 13.04
N ASP A 324 -21.22 15.52 12.78
CA ASP A 324 -21.94 16.54 13.55
C ASP A 324 -23.46 16.44 13.28
N GLY A 325 -24.26 16.54 14.35
CA GLY A 325 -25.69 16.18 14.40
C GLY A 325 -26.55 16.53 13.18
N VAL A 326 -27.27 15.52 12.68
CA VAL A 326 -28.23 15.64 11.57
C VAL A 326 -29.46 16.46 12.00
N ARG A 327 -29.93 17.34 11.11
CA ARG A 327 -31.12 18.18 11.28
C ARG A 327 -32.40 17.32 11.14
N PRO A 328 -33.42 17.47 12.02
CA PRO A 328 -34.62 16.61 12.07
C PRO A 328 -35.64 16.78 10.92
N ASP A 329 -35.25 17.27 9.74
CA ASP A 329 -36.20 17.70 8.69
C ASP A 329 -35.94 17.09 7.30
N ALA A 330 -35.22 15.97 7.23
CA ALA A 330 -34.89 15.30 5.97
C ALA A 330 -35.97 14.32 5.46
N ASP A 331 -37.06 14.10 6.22
CA ASP A 331 -38.14 13.16 5.91
C ASP A 331 -39.44 13.84 5.46
N ARG A 332 -39.37 14.85 4.59
CA ARG A 332 -40.57 15.26 3.83
C ARG A 332 -40.60 14.48 2.51
N PRO A 333 -41.49 13.50 2.32
CA PRO A 333 -41.68 12.88 1.02
C PRO A 333 -42.12 13.94 0.00
N ALA A 334 -41.70 13.78 -1.25
CA ALA A 334 -42.16 14.62 -2.35
C ALA A 334 -43.70 14.54 -2.47
N PRO A 335 -44.38 15.63 -2.87
CA PRO A 335 -45.83 15.59 -3.07
C PRO A 335 -46.19 14.58 -4.16
N THR A 336 -47.26 13.82 -3.94
CA THR A 336 -47.81 12.86 -4.89
C THR A 336 -48.47 13.59 -6.07
N PRO A 337 -48.23 13.18 -7.33
CA PRO A 337 -48.92 13.76 -8.48
C PRO A 337 -50.42 13.45 -8.45
N VAL A 338 -51.20 14.32 -9.10
CA VAL A 338 -52.65 14.15 -9.33
C VAL A 338 -52.84 13.67 -10.77
N LEU A 339 -53.65 12.64 -10.97
CA LEU A 339 -53.99 12.15 -12.31
C LEU A 339 -55.13 12.99 -12.89
N VAL A 340 -54.84 13.73 -13.97
CA VAL A 340 -55.84 14.46 -14.77
C VAL A 340 -55.76 13.90 -16.19
N ASP A 341 -56.90 13.43 -16.72
CA ASP A 341 -57.02 12.82 -18.05
C ASP A 341 -56.01 11.70 -18.39
N GLY A 342 -55.54 10.98 -17.38
CA GLY A 342 -54.64 9.83 -17.54
C GLY A 342 -53.15 10.17 -17.54
N GLU A 343 -52.78 11.43 -17.31
CA GLU A 343 -51.40 11.88 -17.16
C GLU A 343 -51.13 12.40 -15.73
N GLU A 344 -49.90 12.20 -15.24
CA GLU A 344 -49.48 12.65 -13.91
C GLU A 344 -49.16 14.15 -13.93
N GLU A 345 -50.00 14.96 -13.29
CA GLU A 345 -49.82 16.41 -13.17
C GLU A 345 -49.53 16.83 -11.72
N PHE A 346 -48.86 17.98 -11.55
CA PHE A 346 -48.56 18.56 -10.23
C PHE A 346 -49.24 19.92 -10.11
N GLU A 347 -49.94 20.15 -8.99
CA GLU A 347 -50.59 21.43 -8.71
C GLU A 347 -49.52 22.51 -8.41
N VAL A 348 -49.47 23.54 -9.26
CA VAL A 348 -48.49 24.64 -9.13
C VAL A 348 -49.10 25.75 -8.26
N GLN A 349 -48.51 25.97 -7.09
CA GLN A 349 -49.06 26.91 -6.10
C GLN A 349 -48.73 28.39 -6.41
N ASP A 350 -47.59 28.67 -7.05
CA ASP A 350 -47.23 30.01 -7.54
C ASP A 350 -46.12 29.92 -8.61
N ILE A 351 -46.16 30.79 -9.62
CA ILE A 351 -45.10 30.92 -10.64
C ILE A 351 -44.25 32.14 -10.29
N LEU A 352 -43.01 31.90 -9.88
CA LEU A 352 -42.13 32.96 -9.33
C LEU A 352 -41.33 33.72 -10.41
N ASP A 353 -41.25 33.22 -11.64
CA ASP A 353 -40.64 33.90 -12.81
C ASP A 353 -41.02 33.17 -14.11
N SER A 354 -41.19 33.90 -15.22
CA SER A 354 -41.45 33.32 -16.56
C SER A 354 -40.71 34.12 -17.62
N ARG A 355 -40.07 33.45 -18.58
CA ARG A 355 -39.21 34.08 -19.59
C ARG A 355 -39.89 34.27 -20.93
#